data_AF-A0A2D3VZ41-F1
#
_entry.id   AF-A0A2D3VZ41-F1
#
_cell.length_a   1.000
_cell.length_b   1.000
_cell.length_c   1.000
_cell.angle_alpha   90.00
_cell.angle_beta   90.00
_cell.angle_gamma   90.00
#
_symmetry.space_group_name_H-M   'P 1'
#
loop_
_entity.id
_entity.type
_entity.pdbx_description
1 polymer ?
#
loop_
_entity_poly.entity_id
_entity_poly.type
_entity_poly.pdbx_seq_one_letter_code
_entity_poly.pdbx_strand_id
1 'polypeptide(L)'
;MLLLESNAALGLQIITSMGMKIKMLENSIDLNISKNSMQRVASLLLNSLEMFAEHSRIKISAILNMTPETLSRRIQTLSKDGAIELQGKEITIKNREKLQKYLD
;
A
#
# COMPACT_ATOMS: atom_id res chain seq x y z
N MET A 1 -25.29 -27.54 -6.27
CA MET A 1 -24.34 -28.61 -6.63
C MET A 1 -24.45 -28.97 -8.12
N LEU A 2 -25.65 -29.21 -8.67
CA LEU A 2 -25.86 -29.57 -10.10
C LEU A 2 -25.33 -28.59 -11.17
N LEU A 3 -25.23 -27.29 -10.88
CA LEU A 3 -24.81 -26.27 -11.86
C LEU A 3 -23.31 -26.29 -12.19
N LEU A 4 -22.46 -26.72 -11.25
CA LEU A 4 -21.02 -26.85 -11.49
C LEU A 4 -20.69 -28.11 -12.29
N GLU A 5 -21.41 -29.21 -12.03
CA GLU A 5 -21.21 -30.49 -12.72
C GLU A 5 -21.66 -30.43 -14.19
N SER A 6 -22.67 -29.62 -14.50
CA SER A 6 -23.22 -29.49 -15.85
C SER A 6 -22.41 -28.56 -16.76
N ASN A 7 -21.51 -27.73 -16.20
CA ASN A 7 -20.77 -26.74 -16.96
C ASN A 7 -19.36 -26.53 -16.39
N ALA A 8 -18.43 -27.36 -16.87
CA ALA A 8 -17.02 -27.31 -16.48
C ALA A 8 -16.37 -25.93 -16.72
N ALA A 9 -16.82 -25.16 -17.71
CA ALA A 9 -16.31 -23.82 -17.98
C ALA A 9 -16.70 -22.81 -16.88
N LEU A 10 -17.93 -22.89 -16.37
CA LEU A 10 -18.36 -22.10 -15.21
C LEU A 10 -17.59 -22.48 -13.94
N GLY A 11 -17.38 -23.78 -13.72
CA GLY A 11 -16.54 -24.27 -12.62
C GLY A 11 -15.12 -23.70 -12.68
N LEU A 12 -14.49 -23.72 -13.86
CA LEU A 12 -13.15 -23.17 -14.05
C LEU A 12 -13.09 -21.66 -13.84
N GLN A 13 -14.10 -20.90 -14.30
CA GLN A 13 -14.18 -19.46 -14.07
C GLN A 13 -14.31 -19.12 -12.58
N ILE A 14 -15.10 -19.89 -11.84
CA ILE A 14 -15.24 -19.72 -10.39
C ILE A 14 -13.92 -20.04 -9.69
N ILE A 15 -13.28 -21.16 -10.02
CA ILE A 15 -11.96 -21.54 -9.45
C ILE A 15 -10.93 -20.45 -9.73
N THR A 16 -10.89 -19.92 -10.96
CA THR A 16 -9.95 -18.85 -11.35
C THR A 16 -10.22 -17.55 -10.59
N SER A 17 -11.49 -17.14 -10.47
CA SER A 17 -11.89 -15.96 -9.70
C SER A 17 -11.53 -16.10 -8.22
N MET A 18 -11.74 -17.27 -7.64
CA MET A 18 -11.34 -17.58 -6.27
C MET A 18 -9.82 -17.54 -6.09
N GLY A 19 -9.05 -18.13 -7.02
CA GLY A 19 -7.59 -18.06 -7.01
C GLY A 19 -7.07 -16.62 -7.06
N MET A 20 -7.68 -15.75 -7.87
CA MET A 20 -7.35 -14.32 -7.90
C MET A 20 -7.66 -13.63 -6.56
N LYS A 21 -8.82 -13.92 -5.96
CA LYS A 21 -9.19 -13.35 -4.65
C LYS A 21 -8.26 -13.81 -3.52
N ILE A 22 -7.85 -15.08 -3.53
CA ILE A 22 -6.87 -15.61 -2.56
C ILE A 22 -5.54 -14.87 -2.71
N LYS A 23 -5.06 -14.67 -3.94
CA LYS A 23 -3.81 -13.92 -4.19
C LYS A 23 -3.89 -12.45 -3.78
N MET A 24 -5.04 -11.81 -3.97
CA MET A 24 -5.28 -10.46 -3.45
C MET A 24 -5.22 -10.40 -1.92
N LEU A 25 -5.76 -11.42 -1.24
CA LEU A 25 -5.69 -11.52 0.22
C LEU A 25 -4.27 -11.80 0.69
N GLU A 26 -3.52 -12.70 0.05
CA GLU A 26 -2.10 -12.93 0.33
C GLU A 26 -1.29 -11.65 0.20
N ASN A 27 -1.42 -10.91 -0.92
CA ASN A 27 -0.72 -9.63 -1.08
C ASN A 27 -1.09 -8.62 0.01
N SER A 28 -2.35 -8.63 0.46
CA SER A 28 -2.81 -7.78 1.56
C SER A 28 -2.21 -8.22 2.90
N ILE A 29 -2.06 -9.51 3.13
CA ILE A 29 -1.42 -10.10 4.31
C ILE A 29 0.07 -9.82 4.31
N ASP A 30 0.77 -10.03 3.19
CA ASP A 30 2.21 -9.74 3.04
C ASP A 30 2.51 -8.26 3.26
N LEU A 31 1.64 -7.38 2.75
CA LEU A 31 1.69 -5.97 3.11
C LEU A 31 1.60 -5.82 4.63
N ASN A 32 0.67 -6.48 5.32
CA ASN A 32 0.40 -6.39 6.78
C ASN A 32 1.42 -7.06 7.70
N ILE A 33 2.08 -8.12 7.24
CA ILE A 33 2.98 -8.94 8.05
C ILE A 33 4.45 -8.68 7.68
N SER A 34 4.77 -8.54 6.39
CA SER A 34 6.15 -8.41 5.91
C SER A 34 6.64 -6.96 5.84
N LYS A 35 5.76 -5.99 5.56
CA LYS A 35 6.09 -4.56 5.57
C LYS A 35 5.42 -3.83 6.71
N ASN A 36 6.20 -3.39 7.71
CA ASN A 36 5.68 -2.49 8.73
C ASN A 36 5.06 -1.28 8.03
N SER A 37 3.92 -0.78 8.54
CA SER A 37 3.22 0.42 8.05
C SER A 37 4.16 1.58 7.67
N MET A 38 5.30 1.72 8.33
CA MET A 38 6.36 2.66 7.98
C MET A 38 7.04 2.36 6.64
N GLN A 39 7.44 1.12 6.39
CA GLN A 39 8.14 0.70 5.17
C GLN A 39 7.25 0.85 3.93
N ARG A 40 5.94 0.66 4.07
CA ARG A 40 4.97 0.92 2.99
C ARG A 40 4.91 2.39 2.61
N VAL A 41 4.84 3.28 3.61
CA VAL A 41 4.82 4.73 3.37
C VAL A 41 6.15 5.17 2.75
N ALA A 42 7.28 4.67 3.25
CA ALA A 42 8.60 4.95 2.68
C ALA A 42 8.72 4.44 1.23
N SER A 43 8.26 3.21 0.94
CA SER A 43 8.23 2.65 -0.41
C SER A 43 7.43 3.53 -1.37
N LEU A 44 6.25 3.99 -0.93
CA LEU A 44 5.38 4.82 -1.76
C LEU A 44 5.99 6.18 -2.08
N LEU A 45 6.62 6.81 -1.08
CA LEU A 45 7.32 8.08 -1.26
C LEU A 45 8.49 7.97 -2.23
N LEU A 46 9.24 6.85 -2.22
CA LEU A 46 10.35 6.63 -3.13
C LEU A 46 9.91 6.34 -4.57
N ASN A 47 8.85 5.55 -4.74
CA ASN A 47 8.42 5.05 -6.05
C ASN A 47 7.40 5.97 -6.75
N SER A 48 6.59 6.71 -5.98
CA SER A 48 5.42 7.41 -6.52
C SER A 48 5.07 8.65 -5.69
N LEU A 49 6.03 9.56 -5.54
CA LEU A 49 5.83 10.82 -4.80
C LEU A 49 4.66 11.64 -5.37
N GLU A 50 4.48 11.62 -6.70
CA GLU A 50 3.41 12.34 -7.42
C GLU A 50 2.01 11.93 -6.96
N MET A 51 1.81 10.69 -6.50
CA MET A 51 0.52 10.27 -5.97
C MET A 51 0.10 11.09 -4.74
N PHE A 52 1.04 11.60 -3.96
CA PHE A 52 0.74 12.46 -2.81
C PHE A 52 0.26 13.87 -3.22
N ALA A 53 0.60 14.31 -4.44
CA ALA A 53 0.09 15.55 -5.01
C ALA A 53 -1.28 15.36 -5.68
N GLU A 54 -1.44 14.25 -6.42
CA GLU A 54 -2.66 13.99 -7.21
C GLU A 54 -3.83 13.44 -6.38
N HIS A 55 -3.54 12.71 -5.31
CA HIS A 55 -4.56 11.98 -4.55
C HIS A 55 -4.66 12.47 -3.11
N SER A 56 -5.88 12.45 -2.58
CA SER A 56 -6.10 12.79 -1.18
C SER A 56 -5.47 11.75 -0.25
N ARG A 57 -5.06 12.18 0.95
CA ARG A 57 -4.51 11.29 1.98
C ARG A 57 -5.46 10.13 2.35
N ILE A 58 -6.77 10.31 2.17
CA ILE A 58 -7.79 9.28 2.36
C ILE A 58 -7.66 8.16 1.32
N LYS A 59 -7.49 8.51 0.03
CA LYS A 59 -7.28 7.51 -1.03
C LYS A 59 -5.95 6.79 -0.85
N ILE A 60 -4.89 7.53 -0.53
CA ILE A 60 -3.56 6.95 -0.31
C ILE A 60 -3.56 6.00 0.88
N SER A 61 -4.22 6.36 1.98
CA SER A 61 -4.31 5.47 3.14
C SER A 61 -5.07 4.19 2.81
N ALA A 62 -6.12 4.26 1.98
CA ALA A 62 -6.83 3.09 1.49
C ALA A 62 -5.94 2.19 0.62
N ILE A 63 -5.18 2.76 -0.32
CA ILE A 63 -4.21 2.03 -1.16
C ILE A 63 -3.17 1.32 -0.28
N LEU A 64 -2.68 2.00 0.74
CA LEU A 64 -1.71 1.46 1.67
C LEU A 64 -2.33 0.57 2.76
N ASN A 65 -3.63 0.25 2.68
CA ASN A 65 -4.37 -0.55 3.66
C ASN A 65 -4.13 -0.08 5.11
N MET A 66 -4.25 1.24 5.34
CA MET A 66 -4.10 1.86 6.66
C MET A 66 -5.12 2.99 6.85
N THR A 67 -5.31 3.42 8.10
CA THR A 67 -6.17 4.58 8.37
C THR A 67 -5.46 5.89 7.96
N PRO A 68 -6.21 6.95 7.59
CA PRO A 68 -5.63 8.28 7.33
C PRO A 68 -4.80 8.81 8.51
N GLU A 69 -5.21 8.47 9.73
CA GLU A 69 -4.53 8.78 10.99
C GLU A 69 -3.16 8.09 11.05
N THR A 70 -3.12 6.77 10.79
CA THR A 70 -1.88 6.00 10.74
C THR A 70 -0.93 6.55 9.67
N LEU A 71 -1.43 6.83 8.47
CA LEU A 71 -0.64 7.42 7.39
C LEU A 71 -0.03 8.76 7.83
N SER A 72 -0.85 9.64 8.41
CA SER A 72 -0.40 10.96 8.86
C SER A 72 0.66 10.86 9.96
N ARG A 73 0.52 9.91 10.89
CA ARG A 73 1.54 9.62 11.91
C ARG A 73 2.86 9.18 11.29
N ARG A 74 2.84 8.25 10.32
CA ARG A 74 4.07 7.78 9.63
C ARG A 74 4.76 8.87 8.83
N ILE A 75 3.99 9.69 8.12
CA ILE A 75 4.50 10.86 7.39
C ILE A 75 5.16 11.86 8.36
N GLN A 76 4.54 12.13 9.52
CA GLN A 76 5.17 12.97 10.55
C GLN A 76 6.45 12.35 11.11
N THR A 77 6.49 11.03 11.35
CA THR A 77 7.72 10.36 11.80
C THR A 77 8.86 10.53 10.79
N LEU A 78 8.59 10.30 9.49
CA LEU A 78 9.58 10.51 8.43
C LEU A 78 10.04 11.96 8.34
N SER A 79 9.12 12.91 8.54
CA SER A 79 9.44 14.33 8.51
C SER A 79 10.28 14.76 9.70
N LYS A 80 9.96 14.28 10.91
CA LYS A 80 10.75 14.52 12.13
C LYS A 80 12.16 13.92 12.05
N ASP A 81 12.30 12.79 11.37
CA ASP A 81 13.61 12.17 11.14
C ASP A 81 14.44 12.90 10.06
N GLY A 82 13.86 13.89 9.38
CA GLY A 82 14.50 14.65 8.30
C GLY A 82 14.64 13.87 6.99
N ALA A 83 13.90 12.77 6.85
CA ALA A 83 13.89 11.96 5.62
C ALA A 83 13.07 12.66 4.52
N ILE A 84 11.97 13.32 4.92
CA ILE A 84 11.11 14.16 4.07
C ILE A 84 10.86 15.52 4.69
N GLU A 85 10.45 16.48 3.87
CA GLU A 85 9.93 17.78 4.30
C GLU A 85 8.45 17.90 3.89
N LEU A 86 7.65 18.45 4.80
CA LEU A 86 6.23 18.73 4.59
C LEU A 86 6.02 20.22 4.44
N GLN A 87 5.58 20.64 3.25
CA GLN A 87 5.14 22.01 2.99
C GLN A 87 3.63 21.99 2.76
N GLY A 88 2.88 21.99 3.87
CA GLY A 88 1.42 21.87 3.85
C GLY A 88 0.94 20.52 3.30
N LYS A 89 0.47 20.51 2.05
CA LYS A 89 0.05 19.29 1.34
C LYS A 89 1.17 18.65 0.54
N GLU A 90 2.21 19.40 0.19
CA GLU A 90 3.33 18.91 -0.61
C GLU A 90 4.34 18.17 0.25
N ILE A 91 4.87 17.08 -0.31
CA ILE A 91 5.90 16.26 0.31
C ILE A 91 7.13 16.30 -0.58
N THR A 92 8.27 16.68 -0.02
CA THR A 92 9.57 16.66 -0.71
C THR A 92 10.51 15.68 -0.04
N ILE A 93 11.18 14.83 -0.80
CA ILE A 93 12.20 13.93 -0.25
C ILE A 93 13.49 14.74 -0.03
N LYS A 94 13.94 14.84 1.23
CA LYS A 94 15.21 15.50 1.58
C LYS A 94 16.38 14.53 1.57
N ASN A 95 16.16 13.30 2.03
CA ASN A 95 17.22 12.31 2.16
C ASN A 95 16.71 10.92 1.74
N ARG A 96 17.04 10.53 0.49
CA ARG A 96 16.66 9.22 -0.06
C ARG A 96 17.31 8.04 0.66
N GLU A 97 18.56 8.18 1.09
CA GLU A 97 19.29 7.12 1.81
C GLU A 97 18.63 6.81 3.16
N LYS A 98 18.19 7.85 3.90
CA LYS A 98 17.41 7.67 5.11
C LYS A 98 16.08 6.96 4.84
N LEU A 99 15.38 7.30 3.76
CA LEU A 99 14.16 6.58 3.37
C LEU A 99 14.43 5.12 3.04
N GLN A 100 15.55 4.81 2.37
CA GLN A 100 15.94 3.44 2.06
C GLN A 100 16.23 2.61 3.30
N LYS A 101 16.77 3.19 4.38
CA LYS A 101 16.94 2.50 5.67
C LYS A 101 15.63 2.04 6.30
N TYR A 102 14.49 2.62 5.91
CA TYR A 102 13.17 2.14 6.30
C TYR A 102 12.63 1.04 5.37
N LEU A 103 13.41 0.56 4.40
CA LEU A 103 13.04 -0.56 3.53
C LEU A 103 13.78 -1.86 3.88
N ASP A 104 14.88 -1.75 4.64
CA ASP A 104 15.56 -2.86 5.30
C ASP A 104 14.78 -3.34 6.54
#